data_AF-V4Y3L2-F1
#
_entry.id   AF-V4Y3L2-F1
#
_cell.length_a   1.000
_cell.length_b   1.000
_cell.length_c   1.000
_cell.angle_alpha   90.00
_cell.angle_beta   90.00
_cell.angle_gamma   90.00
#
_symmetry.space_group_name_H-M   'P 1'
#
loop_
_entity.id
_entity.type
_entity.pdbx_description
1 polymer ?
#
loop_
_entity_poly.entity_id
_entity_poly.type
_entity_poly.pdbx_seq_one_letter_code
_entity_poly.pdbx_strand_id
1 'polypeptide(L)'
;MTDEDGADAGDDGSVPAESLDARLDEAEAALDEAATEADLDAVDATLDDVAAAVETLERPDEDDQEDAEDPAAEFEDRLSTLRDGVAERRGPYPEDVVEAVESAAGTVRDTRWTESGEDDVAAAVGVFRDTVGETLDAAPDGPDPAETLDDAAAAVAAAALDPDDDAEPVAALVAAS
;
A
#
# COMPACT_ATOMS: atom_id res chain seq x y z
N MET A 1 47.50 -0.28 -42.96
CA MET A 1 46.86 -1.27 -42.09
C MET A 1 45.73 -0.52 -41.43
N THR A 2 44.52 -0.95 -41.74
CA THR A 2 43.31 -0.52 -41.07
C THR A 2 43.30 -1.29 -39.76
N ASP A 3 43.41 -0.60 -38.64
CA ASP A 3 43.05 -1.16 -37.34
C ASP A 3 41.71 -0.53 -36.99
N GLU A 4 40.67 -1.26 -37.37
CA GLU A 4 39.33 -1.20 -36.78
C GLU A 4 39.49 -1.59 -35.31
N ASP A 5 39.38 -0.61 -34.40
CA ASP A 5 39.05 -0.88 -33.01
C ASP A 5 37.58 -0.50 -32.85
N GLY A 6 36.73 -1.46 -33.25
CA GLY A 6 35.29 -1.39 -33.10
C GLY A 6 34.96 -1.49 -31.61
N ALA A 7 34.31 -0.46 -31.10
CA ALA A 7 33.71 -0.40 -29.79
C ALA A 7 32.81 -1.63 -29.56
N ASP A 8 33.25 -2.53 -28.68
CA ASP A 8 32.39 -3.47 -28.00
C ASP A 8 31.90 -2.76 -26.72
N ALA A 9 30.94 -1.86 -26.89
CA ALA A 9 30.14 -1.38 -25.78
C ALA A 9 29.27 -2.56 -25.36
N GLY A 10 29.76 -3.34 -24.40
CA GLY A 10 29.00 -4.38 -23.74
C GLY A 10 27.72 -3.76 -23.22
N ASP A 11 26.60 -4.16 -23.81
CA ASP A 11 25.29 -4.11 -23.17
C ASP A 11 25.38 -5.07 -21.98
N ASP A 12 25.92 -4.58 -20.85
CA ASP A 12 26.11 -5.36 -19.63
C ASP A 12 24.76 -5.56 -18.91
N GLY A 13 23.64 -5.70 -19.63
CA GLY A 13 22.30 -5.84 -19.06
C GLY A 13 21.85 -4.72 -18.09
N SER A 14 22.68 -3.72 -17.84
CA SER A 14 22.46 -2.63 -16.89
C SER A 14 21.61 -1.56 -17.56
N VAL A 15 20.54 -1.18 -16.86
CA VAL A 15 19.60 -0.16 -17.32
C VAL A 15 20.32 1.19 -17.27
N PRO A 16 20.44 1.94 -18.38
CA PRO A 16 21.20 3.18 -18.39
C PRO A 16 20.55 4.22 -17.45
N ALA A 17 21.36 4.97 -16.70
CA ALA A 17 20.90 5.97 -15.74
C ALA A 17 19.92 6.99 -16.35
N GLU A 18 20.18 7.46 -17.59
CA GLU A 18 19.27 8.38 -18.31
C GLU A 18 17.87 7.77 -18.54
N SER A 19 17.76 6.44 -18.63
CA SER A 19 16.47 5.75 -18.72
C SER A 19 15.77 5.60 -17.38
N LEU A 20 16.51 5.58 -16.26
CA LEU A 20 15.92 5.61 -14.92
C LEU A 20 15.35 7.00 -14.62
N ASP A 21 16.09 8.06 -14.96
CA ASP A 21 15.63 9.44 -14.83
C ASP A 21 14.34 9.69 -15.60
N ALA A 22 14.31 9.26 -16.87
CA ALA A 22 13.11 9.41 -17.70
C ALA A 22 11.90 8.64 -17.12
N ARG A 23 12.12 7.48 -16.49
CA ARG A 23 11.06 6.70 -15.84
C ARG A 23 10.57 7.37 -14.55
N LEU A 24 11.46 8.00 -13.78
CA LEU A 24 11.08 8.78 -12.60
C LEU A 24 10.35 10.07 -12.98
N ASP A 25 10.76 10.74 -14.05
CA ASP A 25 10.03 11.88 -14.62
C ASP A 25 8.61 11.47 -15.07
N GLU A 26 8.49 10.31 -15.72
CA GLU A 26 7.18 9.77 -16.12
C GLU A 26 6.32 9.39 -14.90
N ALA A 27 6.90 8.74 -13.90
CA ALA A 27 6.21 8.40 -12.66
C ALA A 27 5.76 9.65 -11.87
N GLU A 28 6.58 10.71 -11.84
CA GLU A 28 6.22 11.99 -11.24
C GLU A 28 5.05 12.66 -11.97
N ALA A 29 5.08 12.69 -13.30
CA ALA A 29 3.97 13.22 -14.10
C ALA A 29 2.69 12.39 -13.91
N ALA A 30 2.81 11.05 -13.90
CA ALA A 30 1.69 10.15 -13.65
C ALA A 30 1.13 10.33 -12.24
N LEU A 31 1.97 10.51 -11.22
CA LEU A 31 1.55 10.84 -9.86
C LEU A 31 0.77 12.16 -9.84
N ASP A 32 1.25 13.19 -10.51
CA ASP A 32 0.55 14.49 -10.58
C ASP A 32 -0.82 14.41 -11.27
N GLU A 33 -0.96 13.53 -12.27
CA GLU A 33 -2.21 13.30 -13.00
C GLU A 33 -3.13 12.27 -12.32
N ALA A 34 -2.61 11.46 -11.38
CA ALA A 34 -3.34 10.39 -10.72
C ALA A 34 -4.58 10.94 -10.02
N ALA A 35 -5.74 10.40 -10.40
CA ALA A 35 -7.04 10.80 -9.87
C ALA A 35 -7.73 9.66 -9.11
N THR A 36 -7.29 8.42 -9.32
CA THR A 36 -7.86 7.22 -8.69
C THR A 36 -6.80 6.41 -7.96
N GLU A 37 -7.20 5.59 -7.01
CA GLU A 37 -6.35 4.62 -6.33
C GLU A 37 -5.65 3.67 -7.32
N ALA A 38 -6.34 3.25 -8.38
CA ALA A 38 -5.74 2.44 -9.44
C ALA A 38 -4.62 3.16 -10.21
N ASP A 39 -4.67 4.50 -10.32
CA ASP A 39 -3.59 5.29 -10.93
C ASP A 39 -2.39 5.32 -9.98
N LEU A 40 -2.64 5.50 -8.68
CA LEU A 40 -1.60 5.47 -7.64
C LEU A 40 -0.91 4.10 -7.56
N ASP A 41 -1.65 3.00 -7.66
CA ASP A 41 -1.09 1.64 -7.72
C ASP A 41 -0.20 1.43 -8.95
N ALA A 42 -0.58 1.98 -10.09
CA ALA A 42 0.23 1.91 -11.31
C ALA A 42 1.53 2.72 -11.19
N VAL A 43 1.47 3.89 -10.54
CA VAL A 43 2.65 4.70 -10.21
C VAL A 43 3.56 3.91 -9.26
N ASP A 44 3.02 3.36 -8.17
CA ASP A 44 3.78 2.62 -7.17
C ASP A 44 4.49 1.40 -7.78
N ALA A 45 3.80 0.64 -8.62
CA ALA A 45 4.40 -0.46 -9.38
C ALA A 45 5.56 0.01 -10.29
N THR A 46 5.44 1.19 -10.89
CA THR A 46 6.51 1.79 -11.69
C THR A 46 7.72 2.17 -10.81
N LEU A 47 7.47 2.72 -9.62
CA LEU A 47 8.52 3.06 -8.65
C LEU A 47 9.24 1.81 -8.15
N ASP A 48 8.52 0.71 -7.92
CA ASP A 48 9.10 -0.59 -7.54
C ASP A 48 10.01 -1.16 -8.64
N ASP A 49 9.57 -1.12 -9.90
CA ASP A 49 10.41 -1.56 -11.02
C ASP A 49 11.65 -0.67 -11.20
N VAL A 50 11.56 0.64 -10.91
CA VAL A 50 12.72 1.54 -10.92
C VAL A 50 13.64 1.23 -9.75
N ALA A 51 13.12 1.03 -8.54
CA ALA A 51 13.91 0.67 -7.37
C ALA A 51 14.71 -0.61 -7.61
N ALA A 52 14.08 -1.63 -8.19
CA ALA A 52 14.77 -2.88 -8.55
C ALA A 52 15.90 -2.64 -9.56
N ALA A 53 15.75 -1.71 -10.50
CA ALA A 53 16.80 -1.36 -11.45
C ALA A 53 17.93 -0.56 -10.79
N VAL A 54 17.62 0.35 -9.88
CA VAL A 54 18.60 1.12 -9.09
C VAL A 54 19.48 0.18 -8.25
N GLU A 55 18.91 -0.89 -7.68
CA GLU A 55 19.68 -1.90 -6.94
C GLU A 55 20.73 -2.63 -7.80
N THR A 56 20.58 -2.62 -9.13
CA THR A 56 21.57 -3.23 -10.05
C THR A 56 22.72 -2.31 -10.44
N LEU A 57 22.65 -1.03 -10.08
CA LEU A 57 23.71 -0.08 -10.39
C LEU A 57 24.97 -0.44 -9.61
N GLU A 58 26.12 -0.30 -10.28
CA GLU A 58 27.41 -0.51 -9.64
C GLU A 58 27.61 0.53 -8.54
N ARG A 59 27.80 0.06 -7.31
CA ARG A 59 28.07 0.91 -6.14
C ARG A 59 29.54 0.83 -5.73
N PRO A 60 30.11 1.91 -5.15
CA PRO A 60 31.42 1.82 -4.55
C PRO A 60 31.43 0.78 -3.43
N ASP A 61 32.54 0.04 -3.29
CA ASP A 61 32.76 -0.87 -2.17
C ASP A 61 32.65 -0.12 -0.84
N GLU A 62 32.22 -0.81 0.22
CA GLU A 62 31.96 -0.19 1.53
C GLU A 62 33.17 0.58 2.10
N ASP A 63 34.38 0.14 1.76
CA ASP A 63 35.67 0.73 2.18
C ASP A 63 36.04 2.01 1.40
N ASP A 64 35.40 2.29 0.26
CA ASP A 64 35.66 3.44 -0.63
C ASP A 64 34.49 4.47 -0.65
N GLN A 65 33.42 4.23 0.12
CA GLN A 65 32.22 5.09 0.18
C GLN A 65 32.48 6.52 0.67
N GLU A 66 33.55 6.78 1.44
CA GLU A 66 33.83 8.13 1.96
C GLU A 66 34.34 9.11 0.90
N ASP A 67 34.88 8.61 -0.24
CA ASP A 67 35.50 9.44 -1.30
C ASP A 67 34.89 9.21 -2.70
N ALA A 68 33.97 8.25 -2.87
CA ALA A 68 33.33 7.92 -4.14
C ALA A 68 31.86 8.36 -4.18
N GLU A 69 31.43 8.94 -5.31
CA GLU A 69 30.02 9.25 -5.58
C GLU A 69 29.24 7.95 -5.83
N ASP A 70 28.22 7.66 -5.02
CA ASP A 70 27.29 6.53 -5.25
C ASP A 70 26.29 6.93 -6.35
N PRO A 71 26.33 6.29 -7.54
CA PRO A 71 25.41 6.61 -8.62
C PRO A 71 23.94 6.26 -8.33
N ALA A 72 23.65 5.45 -7.30
CA ALA A 72 22.29 5.12 -6.92
C ALA A 72 21.66 6.14 -5.95
N ALA A 73 22.48 6.90 -5.21
CA ALA A 73 22.01 7.73 -4.09
C ALA A 73 20.99 8.80 -4.53
N GLU A 74 21.17 9.41 -5.71
CA GLU A 74 20.22 10.41 -6.22
C GLU A 74 18.86 9.80 -6.57
N PHE A 75 18.86 8.59 -7.14
CA PHE A 75 17.64 7.88 -7.49
C PHE A 75 16.89 7.40 -6.25
N GLU A 76 17.60 6.97 -5.21
CA GLU A 76 17.01 6.56 -3.93
C GLU A 76 16.29 7.71 -3.22
N ASP A 77 16.89 8.91 -3.20
CA ASP A 77 16.27 10.10 -2.63
C ASP A 77 14.99 10.49 -3.41
N ARG A 78 15.05 10.44 -4.73
CA ARG A 78 13.90 10.73 -5.60
C ARG A 78 12.78 9.69 -5.45
N LEU A 79 13.13 8.40 -5.40
CA LEU A 79 12.20 7.31 -5.12
C LEU A 79 11.51 7.50 -3.76
N SER A 80 12.25 7.88 -2.72
CA SER A 80 11.67 8.18 -1.41
C SER A 80 10.65 9.30 -1.50
N THR A 81 11.00 10.41 -2.16
CA THR A 81 10.11 11.56 -2.33
C THR A 81 8.83 11.19 -3.08
N LEU A 82 8.93 10.42 -4.17
CA LEU A 82 7.76 10.02 -4.96
C LEU A 82 6.88 9.02 -4.20
N ARG A 83 7.48 8.06 -3.47
CA ARG A 83 6.74 7.12 -2.63
C ARG A 83 6.01 7.81 -1.50
N ASP A 84 6.64 8.79 -0.86
CA ASP A 84 5.97 9.64 0.13
C ASP A 84 4.77 10.36 -0.52
N GLY A 85 4.96 10.93 -1.72
CA GLY A 85 3.88 11.58 -2.47
C GLY A 85 2.71 10.66 -2.84
N VAL A 86 2.98 9.39 -3.17
CA VAL A 86 1.93 8.36 -3.36
C VAL A 86 1.21 8.11 -2.04
N ALA A 87 1.95 7.85 -0.96
CA ALA A 87 1.40 7.52 0.35
C ALA A 87 0.52 8.65 0.92
N GLU A 88 0.88 9.91 0.68
CA GLU A 88 0.08 11.08 1.08
C GLU A 88 -1.26 11.18 0.34
N ARG A 89 -1.39 10.58 -0.85
CA ARG A 89 -2.60 10.63 -1.67
C ARG A 89 -3.49 9.41 -1.52
N ARG A 90 -2.97 8.29 -1.02
CA ARG A 90 -3.75 7.07 -0.80
C ARG A 90 -4.88 7.30 0.19
N GLY A 91 -6.09 6.92 -0.23
CA GLY A 91 -7.27 6.76 0.62
C GLY A 91 -7.29 5.40 1.35
N PRO A 92 -8.25 5.20 2.27
CA PRO A 92 -8.46 3.92 2.90
C PRO A 92 -9.02 2.89 1.91
N TYR A 93 -8.58 1.63 2.01
CA TYR A 93 -9.12 0.55 1.19
C TYR A 93 -10.17 -0.25 1.95
N PRO A 94 -11.18 -0.81 1.26
CA PRO A 94 -12.14 -1.73 1.87
C PRO A 94 -11.47 -2.98 2.47
N GLU A 95 -10.36 -3.42 1.88
CA GLU A 95 -9.59 -4.55 2.40
C GLU A 95 -8.91 -4.25 3.75
N ASP A 96 -8.54 -2.98 4.00
CA ASP A 96 -8.01 -2.56 5.31
C ASP A 96 -9.06 -2.74 6.42
N VAL A 97 -10.33 -2.42 6.12
CA VAL A 97 -11.45 -2.65 7.03
C VAL A 97 -11.60 -4.14 7.31
N VAL A 98 -11.59 -4.97 6.27
CA VAL A 98 -11.73 -6.43 6.41
C VAL A 98 -10.61 -6.98 7.27
N GLU A 99 -9.35 -6.64 6.99
CA GLU A 99 -8.20 -7.09 7.77
C GLU A 99 -8.31 -6.66 9.24
N ALA A 100 -8.64 -5.38 9.49
CA ALA A 100 -8.78 -4.85 10.84
C ALA A 100 -9.88 -5.58 11.63
N VAL A 101 -11.03 -5.85 11.00
CA VAL A 101 -12.17 -6.54 11.62
C VAL A 101 -11.85 -8.01 11.88
N GLU A 102 -11.21 -8.72 10.95
CA GLU A 102 -10.78 -10.11 11.15
C GLU A 102 -9.73 -10.22 12.26
N SER A 103 -8.78 -9.29 12.31
CA SER A 103 -7.78 -9.18 13.38
C SER A 103 -8.42 -8.91 14.75
N ALA A 104 -9.41 -8.00 14.81
CA ALA A 104 -10.19 -7.74 16.01
C ALA A 104 -10.98 -8.98 16.44
N ALA A 105 -11.62 -9.69 15.51
CA ALA A 105 -12.33 -10.93 15.78
C ALA A 105 -11.40 -12.01 16.37
N GLY A 106 -10.19 -12.17 15.81
CA GLY A 106 -9.15 -13.03 16.36
C GLY A 106 -8.78 -12.64 17.79
N THR A 107 -8.55 -11.34 18.04
CA THR A 107 -8.26 -10.81 19.37
C THR A 107 -9.37 -11.10 20.38
N VAL A 108 -10.64 -10.94 19.98
CA VAL A 108 -11.82 -11.24 20.83
C VAL A 108 -11.87 -12.72 21.19
N ARG A 109 -11.60 -13.64 20.25
CA ARG A 109 -11.59 -15.10 20.49
C ARG A 109 -10.45 -15.54 21.40
N ASP A 110 -9.25 -15.02 21.16
CA ASP A 110 -8.03 -15.47 21.83
C ASP A 110 -7.87 -14.86 23.22
N THR A 111 -8.56 -13.76 23.50
CA THR A 111 -8.51 -13.08 24.78
C THR A 111 -9.49 -13.68 25.78
N ARG A 112 -9.00 -13.98 26.99
CA ARG A 112 -9.86 -14.33 28.11
C ARG A 112 -10.34 -13.06 28.80
N TRP A 113 -11.57 -12.67 28.50
CA TRP A 113 -12.20 -11.48 29.06
C TRP A 113 -12.66 -11.66 30.51
N THR A 114 -12.79 -10.54 31.20
CA THR A 114 -13.57 -10.45 32.44
C THR A 114 -15.03 -10.21 32.07
N GLU A 115 -15.98 -10.46 32.99
CA GLU A 115 -17.41 -10.24 32.70
C GLU A 115 -17.71 -8.82 32.19
N SER A 116 -17.12 -7.79 32.82
CA SER A 116 -17.26 -6.40 32.35
C SER A 116 -16.61 -6.18 30.98
N GLY A 117 -15.50 -6.87 30.71
CA GLY A 117 -14.83 -6.79 29.41
C GLY A 117 -15.63 -7.47 28.30
N GLU A 118 -16.33 -8.56 28.60
CA GLU A 118 -17.25 -9.21 27.66
C GLU A 118 -18.40 -8.26 27.27
N ASP A 119 -18.99 -7.57 28.25
CA ASP A 119 -20.04 -6.57 28.01
C ASP A 119 -19.53 -5.36 27.20
N ASP A 120 -18.33 -4.86 27.52
CA ASP A 120 -17.70 -3.74 26.81
C ASP A 120 -17.37 -4.11 25.35
N VAL A 121 -16.85 -5.32 25.11
CA VAL A 121 -16.60 -5.83 23.76
C VAL A 121 -17.90 -6.00 22.98
N ALA A 122 -18.93 -6.59 23.58
CA ALA A 122 -20.22 -6.76 22.93
C ALA A 122 -20.85 -5.40 22.55
N ALA A 123 -20.71 -4.39 23.40
CA ALA A 123 -21.17 -3.03 23.12
C ALA A 123 -20.38 -2.39 21.96
N ALA A 124 -19.06 -2.52 21.93
CA ALA A 124 -18.22 -2.01 20.85
C ALA A 124 -18.53 -2.68 19.50
N VAL A 125 -18.65 -4.01 19.48
CA VAL A 125 -19.06 -4.77 18.29
C VAL A 125 -20.47 -4.37 17.85
N GLY A 126 -21.38 -4.10 18.78
CA GLY A 126 -22.71 -3.58 18.47
C GLY A 126 -22.67 -2.25 17.73
N VAL A 127 -21.81 -1.32 18.16
CA VAL A 127 -21.62 -0.03 17.46
C VAL A 127 -21.06 -0.24 16.05
N PHE A 128 -20.04 -1.09 15.88
CA PHE A 128 -19.51 -1.38 14.55
C PHE A 128 -20.55 -2.04 13.64
N ARG A 129 -21.31 -3.00 14.16
CA ARG A 129 -22.45 -3.64 13.46
C ARG A 129 -23.46 -2.58 12.99
N ASP A 130 -23.83 -1.65 13.85
CA ASP A 130 -24.79 -0.60 13.51
C ASP A 130 -24.23 0.28 12.39
N THR A 131 -22.95 0.68 12.44
CA THR A 131 -22.28 1.40 11.36
C THR A 131 -22.29 0.61 10.05
N VAL A 132 -21.96 -0.69 10.09
CA VAL A 132 -22.02 -1.56 8.90
C VAL A 132 -23.42 -1.61 8.33
N GLY A 133 -24.45 -1.68 9.19
CA GLY A 133 -25.84 -1.71 8.71
C GLY A 133 -26.33 -0.38 8.15
N GLU A 134 -25.89 0.74 8.70
CA GLU A 134 -26.20 2.07 8.16
C GLU A 134 -25.49 2.32 6.83
N THR A 135 -24.23 1.91 6.70
CA THR A 135 -23.40 2.16 5.52
C THR A 135 -23.72 1.20 4.37
N LEU A 136 -23.94 -0.08 4.66
CA LEU A 136 -24.07 -1.15 3.65
C LEU A 136 -25.48 -1.73 3.50
N ASP A 137 -26.47 -1.25 4.28
CA ASP A 137 -27.81 -1.89 4.39
C ASP A 137 -27.69 -3.40 4.70
N ALA A 138 -26.67 -3.74 5.50
CA ALA A 138 -26.39 -5.09 5.96
C ALA A 138 -26.83 -5.27 7.41
N ALA A 139 -26.97 -6.51 7.87
CA ALA A 139 -27.31 -6.78 9.25
C ALA A 139 -26.48 -7.95 9.76
N PRO A 140 -25.16 -7.76 9.94
CA PRO A 140 -24.31 -8.83 10.41
C PRO A 140 -24.80 -9.31 11.78
N ASP A 141 -24.94 -10.62 11.94
CA ASP A 141 -25.58 -11.24 13.10
C ASP A 141 -24.92 -12.58 13.43
N GLY A 142 -23.88 -12.52 14.25
CA GLY A 142 -23.22 -13.69 14.80
C GLY A 142 -23.80 -14.10 16.16
N PRO A 143 -23.65 -15.37 16.56
CA PRO A 143 -24.06 -15.84 17.89
C PRO A 143 -23.24 -15.24 19.05
N ASP A 144 -22.07 -14.68 18.77
CA ASP A 144 -21.21 -13.97 19.72
C ASP A 144 -20.49 -12.77 19.05
N PRO A 145 -19.78 -11.92 19.80
CA PRO A 145 -19.14 -10.73 19.24
C PRO A 145 -18.08 -11.04 18.16
N ALA A 146 -17.32 -12.12 18.28
CA ALA A 146 -16.31 -12.47 17.29
C ALA A 146 -16.95 -12.98 16.00
N GLU A 147 -17.95 -13.88 16.10
CA GLU A 147 -18.70 -14.33 14.92
C GLU A 147 -19.51 -13.19 14.27
N THR A 148 -19.91 -12.16 15.03
CA THR A 148 -20.56 -10.96 14.47
C THR A 148 -19.55 -10.12 13.67
N LEU A 149 -18.31 -10.00 14.15
CA LEU A 149 -17.24 -9.33 13.42
C LEU A 149 -16.89 -10.09 12.13
N ASP A 150 -16.82 -11.43 12.14
CA ASP A 150 -16.61 -12.21 10.91
C ASP A 150 -17.71 -11.97 9.87
N ASP A 151 -18.98 -11.97 10.31
CA ASP A 151 -20.11 -11.72 9.42
C ASP A 151 -20.10 -10.27 8.88
N ALA A 152 -19.66 -9.31 9.69
CA ALA A 152 -19.45 -7.93 9.26
C ALA A 152 -18.32 -7.80 8.23
N ALA A 153 -17.17 -8.45 8.45
CA ALA A 153 -16.07 -8.50 7.48
C ALA A 153 -16.51 -9.13 6.15
N ALA A 154 -17.28 -10.22 6.21
CA ALA A 154 -17.87 -10.83 5.03
C ALA A 154 -18.84 -9.90 4.29
N ALA A 155 -19.63 -9.11 5.02
CA ALA A 155 -20.53 -8.11 4.42
C ALA A 155 -19.76 -6.99 3.71
N VAL A 156 -18.68 -6.48 4.32
CA VAL A 156 -17.80 -5.47 3.68
C VAL A 156 -17.17 -6.03 2.41
N ALA A 157 -16.58 -7.23 2.47
CA ALA A 157 -15.98 -7.87 1.31
C ALA A 157 -17.00 -8.14 0.20
N ALA A 158 -18.23 -8.53 0.54
CA ALA A 158 -19.30 -8.77 -0.42
C ALA A 158 -19.88 -7.51 -1.05
N ALA A 159 -19.77 -6.36 -0.38
CA ALA A 159 -20.22 -5.08 -0.90
C ALA A 159 -19.39 -4.61 -2.11
N ALA A 160 -18.16 -5.13 -2.26
CA ALA A 160 -17.26 -4.80 -3.36
C ALA A 160 -17.11 -3.27 -3.54
N LEU A 161 -16.93 -2.58 -2.41
CA LEU A 161 -16.75 -1.13 -2.36
C LEU A 161 -15.56 -0.73 -3.22
N ASP A 162 -15.73 0.36 -3.95
CA ASP A 162 -14.65 0.97 -4.72
C ASP A 162 -13.96 2.03 -3.85
N PRO A 163 -12.63 2.01 -3.71
CA PRO A 163 -11.94 2.93 -2.80
C PRO A 163 -12.09 4.40 -3.20
N ASP A 164 -12.33 4.69 -4.48
CA ASP A 164 -12.50 6.04 -5.00
C ASP A 164 -13.98 6.47 -4.95
N ASP A 165 -14.88 5.66 -5.53
CA ASP A 165 -16.31 5.98 -5.61
C ASP A 165 -17.02 5.85 -4.24
N ASP A 166 -16.56 4.95 -3.36
CA ASP A 166 -17.12 4.69 -2.03
C ASP A 166 -16.20 5.18 -0.88
N ALA A 167 -15.33 6.17 -1.14
CA ALA A 167 -14.37 6.67 -0.15
C ALA A 167 -15.01 7.11 1.18
N GLU A 168 -16.19 7.75 1.16
CA GLU A 168 -16.91 8.15 2.38
C GLU A 168 -17.44 6.94 3.18
N PRO A 169 -18.18 5.99 2.56
CA PRO A 169 -18.51 4.70 3.18
C PRO A 169 -17.30 3.98 3.79
N VAL A 170 -16.20 3.85 3.04
CA VAL A 170 -14.98 3.15 3.50
C VAL A 170 -14.36 3.88 4.70
N ALA A 171 -14.24 5.21 4.65
CA ALA A 171 -13.72 5.99 5.76
C ALA A 171 -14.59 5.88 7.04
N ALA A 172 -15.91 5.80 6.90
CA ALA A 172 -16.82 5.59 8.02
C ALA A 172 -16.63 4.21 8.68
N LEU A 173 -16.41 3.18 7.87
CA LEU A 173 -16.12 1.83 8.34
C LEU A 173 -14.76 1.76 9.05
N VAL A 174 -13.71 2.35 8.47
CA VAL A 174 -12.36 2.42 9.10
C VAL A 174 -12.40 3.17 10.44
N ALA A 175 -13.18 4.25 10.53
CA ALA A 175 -13.30 5.00 11.77
C ALA A 175 -14.03 4.23 12.89
N ALA A 176 -14.81 3.20 12.53
CA ALA A 176 -15.60 2.39 13.45
C ALA A 176 -14.96 1.04 13.79
N SER A 177 -14.02 0.55 12.97
CA SER A 177 -13.22 -0.66 13.21
C SER A 177 -12.13 -0.45 14.25
#